data_AF-A0A7C5U598-F1
#
_entry.id   AF-A0A7C5U598-F1
#
_cell.length_a   1.000
_cell.length_b   1.000
_cell.length_c   1.000
_cell.angle_alpha   90.00
_cell.angle_beta   90.00
_cell.angle_gamma   90.00
#
_symmetry.space_group_name_H-M   'P 1'
#
loop_
_entity.id
_entity.type
_entity.pdbx_description
1 polymer ?
#
loop_
_entity_poly.entity_id
_entity_poly.type
_entity_poly.pdbx_seq_one_letter_code
_entity_poly.pdbx_strand_id
1 'polypeptide(L)' 'GLLKPSAGAGIGVERLLRFLCGKKHIKEVQLFPRIPGEEVIF' A
#
# COMPACT_ATOMS: atom_id res chain seq x y z
N GLY A 1 20.46 26.95 10.34
CA GLY A 1 20.33 25.84 11.29
C GLY A 1 20.22 24.57 10.49
N LEU A 2 21.32 23.82 10.40
CA LEU A 2 21.45 22.63 9.55
C LEU A 2 20.59 21.48 10.11
N LEU A 3 19.88 20.75 9.24
CA LEU A 3 19.23 19.50 9.63
C LEU A 3 20.28 18.55 10.21
N LYS A 4 19.97 17.95 11.37
CA LYS A 4 20.84 16.94 12.00
C LYS A 4 20.91 15.70 11.09
N PRO A 5 22.05 15.00 11.04
CA PRO A 5 22.13 13.72 10.34
C PRO A 5 21.03 12.77 10.84
N SER A 6 20.24 12.22 9.93
CA SER A 6 19.15 11.29 10.23
C SER A 6 19.08 10.18 9.18
N ALA A 7 18.67 8.99 9.61
CA ALA A 7 18.33 7.89 8.72
C ALA A 7 16.80 7.68 8.70
N GLY A 8 16.26 7.29 7.54
CA GLY A 8 14.84 7.02 7.36
C GLY A 8 14.61 5.61 6.83
N ALA A 9 13.39 5.10 7.05
CA ALA A 9 12.91 3.86 6.46
C ALA A 9 11.48 4.07 5.95
N GLY A 10 11.08 3.26 4.97
CA GLY A 10 9.73 3.25 4.42
C GLY A 10 9.25 1.83 4.25
N ILE A 11 7.97 1.59 4.56
CA ILE A 11 7.30 0.32 4.34
C ILE A 11 5.98 0.56 3.61
N GLY A 12 5.66 -0.29 2.64
CA GLY A 12 4.40 -0.22 1.93
C GLY A 12 3.27 -0.80 2.79
N VAL A 13 2.39 0.06 3.30
CA VAL A 13 1.28 -0.32 4.20
C VAL A 13 0.38 -1.38 3.56
N GLU A 14 -0.08 -1.16 2.32
CA GLU A 14 -0.95 -2.13 1.64
C GLU A 14 -0.24 -3.45 1.35
N ARG A 15 1.09 -3.42 1.10
CA ARG A 15 1.88 -4.65 0.91
C ARG A 15 2.04 -5.43 2.21
N LEU A 16 2.24 -4.72 3.33
CA LEU A 16 2.27 -5.32 4.66
C LEU A 16 0.92 -5.96 4.99
N LEU A 17 -0.19 -5.24 4.76
CA LEU A 17 -1.54 -5.77 4.97
C LEU A 17 -1.81 -7.01 4.10
N ARG A 18 -1.44 -6.97 2.82
CA ARG A 18 -1.57 -8.14 1.93
C ARG A 18 -0.85 -9.37 2.52
N PHE A 19 0.35 -9.18 3.05
CA PHE A 19 1.12 -10.26 3.70
C PHE A 19 0.45 -10.76 4.98
N LEU A 20 0.14 -9.85 5.92
CA LEU A 20 -0.47 -10.20 7.21
C LEU A 20 -1.84 -10.89 7.04
N CYS A 21 -2.62 -10.45 6.05
CA CYS A 21 -3.95 -11.00 5.76
C CYS A 21 -3.92 -12.20 4.79
N GLY A 22 -2.75 -12.67 4.35
CA GLY A 22 -2.61 -13.82 3.45
C GLY A 22 -3.29 -13.65 2.09
N LYS A 23 -3.36 -12.43 1.57
CA LYS A 23 -4.05 -12.11 0.31
C LYS A 23 -3.15 -12.34 -0.89
N LYS A 24 -3.73 -12.71 -2.03
CA LYS A 24 -2.98 -13.00 -3.27
C LYS A 24 -2.66 -11.73 -4.03
N HIS A 25 -3.57 -10.76 -4.04
CA HIS A 25 -3.44 -9.50 -4.77
C HIS A 25 -3.62 -8.29 -3.85
N ILE A 26 -2.92 -7.18 -4.14
CA ILE A 26 -2.99 -5.95 -3.33
C ILE A 26 -4.39 -5.31 -3.37
N LYS A 27 -5.16 -5.58 -4.43
CA LYS A 27 -6.54 -5.10 -4.57
C LYS A 27 -7.47 -5.56 -3.44
N GLU A 28 -7.16 -6.71 -2.84
CA GLU A 28 -7.98 -7.31 -1.77
C GLU A 28 -7.85 -6.56 -0.44
N VAL A 29 -6.91 -5.63 -0.33
CA VAL A 29 -6.70 -4.78 0.87
C VAL A 29 -6.88 -3.29 0.57
N GLN A 30 -7.30 -2.95 -0.65
CA GLN A 30 -7.65 -1.59 -1.03
C GLN A 30 -9.17 -1.44 -1.05
N LEU A 31 -9.70 -0.40 -0.41
CA LEU A 31 -11.15 -0.17 -0.37
C LEU A 31 -11.72 0.17 -1.76
N PHE A 32 -10.97 0.95 -2.54
CA PHE A 32 -11.32 1.35 -3.91
C PHE A 32 -10.13 1.07 -4.84
N PRO A 33 -9.90 -0.21 -5.22
CA PRO A 33 -8.76 -0.56 -6.05
C PRO A 33 -8.92 0.04 -7.45
N ARG A 34 -7.83 0.58 -8.00
CA ARG A 34 -7.80 1.10 -9.38
C ARG A 34 -7.19 0.04 -10.29
N ILE A 35 -8.01 -0.66 -11.05
CA ILE A 35 -7.57 -1.75 -11.92
C ILE A 35 -7.91 -1.42 -13.36
N PRO A 36 -6.91 -1.38 -14.27
CA PRO A 36 -7.19 -1.19 -15.68
C PRO A 36 -8.18 -2.25 -16.19
N GLY A 37 -9.28 -1.80 -16.78
CA GLY A 37 -10.33 -2.67 -17.32
C GLY A 37 -11.39 -3.13 -16.33
N GLU A 38 -11.29 -2.79 -15.04
CA GLU A 38 -12.40 -2.96 -14.08
C GLU A 38 -13.11 -1.60 -13.90
N GLU A 39 -14.46 -1.62 -13.86
CA GLU A 39 -15.22 -0.43 -13.51
C GLU A 39 -15.03 -0.09 -12.02
N VAL A 40 -14.83 1.19 -11.73
CA VAL A 40 -14.83 1.69 -10.35
C VAL A 40 -16.28 1.92 -9.95
N ILE A 41 -16.84 0.95 -9.23
CA ILE A 41 -18.21 1.02 -8.71
C ILE A 41 -18.15 1.66 -7.32
N PHE A 42 -18.87 2.76 -7.13
CA PHE A 42 -19.00 3.48 -5.87
C PHE A 42 -20.28 3.08 -5.14
#